data_AF-A0A2Z2HWM7-F1
#
_entry.id   AF-A0A2Z2HWM7-F1
#
_cell.length_a   1.000
_cell.length_b   1.000
_cell.length_c   1.000
_cell.angle_alpha   90.00
_cell.angle_beta   90.00
_cell.angle_gamma   90.00
#
_symmetry.space_group_name_H-M   'P 1'
#
loop_
_entity.id
_entity.type
_entity.pdbx_description
1 polymer ?
#
loop_
_entity_poly.entity_id
_entity_poly.type
_entity_poly.pdbx_seq_one_letter_code
_entity_poly.pdbx_strand_id
1 'polypeptide(L)'
;MTRTVRRFQTIARAAIGEILAAIGTFVLLSWTGLHLVRTLDVAVTATIDAAVPELWRWVVVLAVAAALTIWLERGGYRRLGADPTGGGTAALLAVVSLPLSVLPVGIVIASLGALPAALVNPFLLGCVAIACWLALYDGLDRLDLESSQFLVAAALACCPLLAVAVADALFGLGGAVTTVTASDLATVVTVVLAAGWQTVVLVLAFVRPVSVGERRPAFPDLERGSS
;
A
#
# COMPACT_ATOMS: atom_id res chain seq x y z
N MET A 1 -33.73 27.04 7.87
CA MET A 1 -32.74 26.81 6.80
C MET A 1 -31.52 25.98 7.21
N THR A 2 -31.04 26.06 8.46
CA THR A 2 -29.85 25.32 8.94
C THR A 2 -29.96 23.79 8.92
N ARG A 3 -31.16 23.21 9.13
CA ARG A 3 -31.39 21.74 9.08
C ARG A 3 -31.16 21.15 7.69
N THR A 4 -31.58 21.85 6.64
CA THR A 4 -31.47 21.40 5.26
C THR A 4 -30.01 21.35 4.80
N VAL A 5 -29.21 22.37 5.15
CA VAL A 5 -27.77 22.41 4.82
C VAL A 5 -27.00 21.26 5.47
N ARG A 6 -27.24 20.97 6.75
CA ARG A 6 -26.59 19.84 7.45
C ARG A 6 -26.92 18.52 6.78
N ARG A 7 -28.18 18.31 6.38
CA ARG A 7 -28.60 17.08 5.70
C ARG A 7 -27.89 16.88 4.36
N PHE A 8 -27.76 17.94 3.55
CA PHE A 8 -27.01 17.87 2.29
C PHE A 8 -25.53 17.55 2.51
N GLN A 9 -24.90 18.14 3.53
CA GLN A 9 -23.50 17.86 3.85
C GLN A 9 -23.28 16.39 4.28
N THR A 10 -24.19 15.81 5.07
CA THR A 10 -24.09 14.41 5.47
C THR A 10 -24.24 13.47 4.27
N ILE A 11 -25.23 13.71 3.41
CA ILE A 11 -25.45 12.88 2.20
C ILE A 11 -24.25 12.98 1.26
N ALA A 12 -23.74 14.19 1.01
CA ALA A 12 -22.59 14.38 0.15
C ALA A 12 -21.33 13.67 0.68
N ARG A 13 -21.06 13.75 2.01
CA ARG A 13 -19.92 13.05 2.61
C ARG A 13 -20.05 11.54 2.53
N ALA A 14 -21.23 11.00 2.78
CA ALA A 14 -21.49 9.57 2.66
C ALA A 14 -21.27 9.08 1.22
N ALA A 15 -21.85 9.77 0.24
CA ALA A 15 -21.69 9.43 -1.18
C ALA A 15 -20.22 9.52 -1.63
N ILE A 16 -19.47 10.54 -1.20
CA ILE A 16 -18.03 10.64 -1.49
C ILE A 16 -17.26 9.47 -0.87
N GLY A 17 -17.56 9.11 0.38
CA GLY A 17 -16.92 7.97 1.05
C GLY A 17 -17.14 6.66 0.31
N GLU A 18 -18.38 6.39 -0.09
CA GLU A 18 -18.75 5.20 -0.88
C GLU A 18 -18.03 5.17 -2.23
N ILE A 19 -17.99 6.29 -2.96
CA ILE A 19 -17.30 6.39 -4.25
C ILE A 19 -15.79 6.13 -4.07
N LEU A 20 -15.17 6.73 -3.06
CA LEU A 20 -13.74 6.54 -2.79
C LEU A 20 -13.41 5.09 -2.40
N ALA A 21 -14.27 4.45 -1.61
CA ALA A 21 -14.12 3.04 -1.27
C ALA A 21 -14.23 2.13 -2.50
N ALA A 22 -15.21 2.38 -3.39
CA ALA A 22 -15.37 1.64 -4.62
C ALA A 22 -14.19 1.83 -5.58
N ILE A 23 -13.70 3.08 -5.75
CA ILE A 23 -12.50 3.39 -6.54
C ILE A 23 -11.28 2.66 -5.96
N GLY A 24 -11.09 2.72 -4.64
CA GLY A 24 -9.99 2.02 -3.97
C GLY A 24 -10.05 0.52 -4.24
N THR A 25 -11.22 -0.10 -4.07
CA THR A 25 -11.45 -1.51 -4.35
C THR A 25 -11.11 -1.87 -5.80
N PHE A 26 -11.54 -1.06 -6.77
CA PHE A 26 -11.22 -1.28 -8.18
C PHE A 26 -9.72 -1.18 -8.46
N VAL A 27 -9.04 -0.17 -7.92
CA VAL A 27 -7.59 0.01 -8.05
C VAL A 27 -6.85 -1.18 -7.45
N LEU A 28 -7.23 -1.60 -6.24
CA LEU A 28 -6.67 -2.75 -5.54
C LEU A 28 -6.80 -4.03 -6.36
N LEU A 29 -8.00 -4.31 -6.91
CA LEU A 29 -8.24 -5.49 -7.72
C LEU A 29 -7.51 -5.45 -9.06
N SER A 30 -7.44 -4.28 -9.69
CA SER A 30 -6.67 -4.07 -10.94
C SER A 30 -5.18 -4.30 -10.72
N TRP A 31 -4.63 -3.75 -9.64
CA TRP A 31 -3.25 -3.96 -9.20
C TRP A 31 -2.97 -5.44 -8.92
N THR A 32 -3.87 -6.10 -8.21
CA THR A 32 -3.77 -7.54 -7.92
C THR A 32 -3.77 -8.37 -9.19
N GLY A 33 -4.71 -8.11 -10.11
CA GLY A 33 -4.80 -8.81 -11.38
C GLY A 33 -3.56 -8.61 -12.25
N LEU A 34 -3.02 -7.38 -12.30
CA LEU A 34 -1.76 -7.05 -12.97
C LEU A 34 -0.61 -7.93 -12.47
N HIS A 35 -0.38 -7.98 -11.16
CA HIS A 35 0.71 -8.77 -10.59
C HIS A 35 0.46 -10.28 -10.66
N LEU A 36 -0.80 -10.72 -10.60
CA LEU A 36 -1.16 -12.11 -10.79
C LEU A 36 -0.83 -12.57 -12.22
N VAL A 37 -1.26 -11.83 -13.24
CA VAL A 37 -0.95 -12.14 -14.65
C VAL A 37 0.55 -12.18 -14.87
N ARG A 38 1.31 -11.21 -14.35
CA ARG A 38 2.77 -11.20 -14.47
C ARG A 38 3.44 -12.39 -13.77
N THR A 39 2.90 -12.82 -12.61
CA THR A 39 3.40 -14.00 -11.90
C THR A 39 3.12 -15.27 -12.70
N LEU A 40 1.93 -15.37 -13.28
CA LEU A 40 1.53 -16.50 -14.12
C LEU A 40 2.30 -16.56 -15.43
N ASP A 41 2.59 -15.42 -16.07
CA ASP A 41 3.37 -15.38 -17.32
C ASP A 41 4.76 -16.00 -17.13
N VAL A 42 5.43 -15.74 -15.99
CA VAL A 42 6.71 -16.37 -15.64
C VAL A 42 6.59 -17.88 -15.44
N ALA A 43 5.45 -18.35 -14.92
CA ALA A 43 5.21 -19.78 -14.68
C ALA A 43 4.74 -20.54 -15.94
N VAL A 44 3.95 -19.90 -16.81
CA VAL A 44 3.21 -20.53 -17.92
C VAL A 44 3.94 -20.42 -19.26
N THR A 45 4.78 -19.39 -19.49
CA THR A 45 5.62 -19.33 -20.72
C THR A 45 6.56 -20.53 -20.88
N ALA A 46 6.73 -21.35 -19.83
CA ALA A 46 7.37 -22.65 -19.91
C ALA A 46 6.54 -23.75 -20.63
N THR A 47 5.26 -23.51 -20.97
CA THR A 47 4.31 -24.59 -21.32
C THR A 47 3.38 -24.35 -22.52
N ILE A 48 3.04 -23.11 -22.93
CA ILE A 48 2.02 -22.88 -23.98
C ILE A 48 2.38 -21.70 -24.89
N ASP A 49 2.53 -21.96 -26.20
CA ASP A 49 2.88 -21.00 -27.28
C ASP A 49 1.71 -20.14 -27.80
N ALA A 50 0.63 -20.01 -27.04
CA ALA A 50 -0.53 -19.20 -27.45
C ALA A 50 -0.29 -17.73 -27.06
N ALA A 51 0.30 -16.95 -27.97
CA ALA A 51 0.57 -15.53 -27.78
C ALA A 51 -0.74 -14.70 -27.73
N VAL A 52 -1.33 -14.56 -26.54
CA VAL A 52 -2.42 -13.59 -26.31
C VAL A 52 -1.83 -12.18 -26.41
N PRO A 53 -2.36 -11.30 -27.29
CA PRO A 53 -1.90 -9.93 -27.38
C PRO A 53 -1.94 -9.23 -26.02
N GLU A 54 -0.89 -8.49 -25.70
CA GLU A 54 -0.75 -7.82 -24.40
C GLU A 54 -1.96 -6.93 -24.07
N LEU A 55 -2.50 -6.22 -25.06
CA LEU A 55 -3.69 -5.38 -24.91
C LEU A 55 -4.89 -6.16 -24.34
N TRP A 56 -5.12 -7.39 -24.83
CA TRP A 56 -6.25 -8.21 -24.37
C TRP A 56 -6.09 -8.68 -22.93
N ARG A 57 -4.86 -8.94 -22.48
CA ARG A 57 -4.58 -9.25 -21.06
C ARG A 57 -5.01 -8.09 -20.16
N TRP A 58 -4.70 -6.85 -20.54
CA TRP A 58 -5.12 -5.67 -19.78
C TRP A 58 -6.62 -5.47 -19.76
N VAL A 59 -7.29 -5.64 -20.91
CA VAL A 59 -8.76 -5.56 -20.99
C VAL A 59 -9.42 -6.58 -20.07
N VAL A 60 -8.92 -7.82 -20.06
CA VAL A 60 -9.45 -8.87 -19.17
C VAL A 60 -9.22 -8.53 -17.70
N VAL A 61 -8.03 -8.08 -17.31
CA VAL A 61 -7.75 -7.67 -15.92
C VAL A 61 -8.71 -6.58 -15.45
N LEU A 62 -8.90 -5.53 -16.26
CA LEU A 62 -9.79 -4.42 -15.91
C LEU A 62 -11.26 -4.85 -15.88
N ALA A 63 -11.70 -5.70 -16.81
CA ALA A 63 -13.06 -6.22 -16.84
C ALA A 63 -13.37 -7.11 -15.62
N VAL A 64 -12.44 -8.00 -15.25
CA VAL A 64 -12.55 -8.83 -14.05
C VAL A 64 -12.54 -7.98 -12.79
N ALA A 65 -11.63 -7.01 -12.69
CA ALA A 65 -11.58 -6.09 -11.56
C ALA A 65 -12.91 -5.33 -11.41
N ALA A 66 -13.45 -4.77 -12.50
CA ALA A 66 -14.75 -4.08 -12.48
C ALA A 66 -15.90 -5.00 -12.07
N ALA A 67 -15.97 -6.23 -12.62
CA ALA A 67 -16.99 -7.20 -12.27
C ALA A 67 -16.92 -7.61 -10.80
N LEU A 68 -15.72 -7.82 -10.27
CA LEU A 68 -15.49 -8.15 -8.86
C LEU A 68 -15.82 -6.96 -7.94
N THR A 69 -15.46 -5.73 -8.31
CA THR A 69 -15.88 -4.53 -7.56
C THR A 69 -17.40 -4.45 -7.50
N ILE A 70 -18.10 -4.59 -8.63
CA ILE A 70 -19.58 -4.57 -8.67
C ILE A 70 -20.17 -5.70 -7.80
N TRP A 71 -19.57 -6.90 -7.83
CA TRP A 71 -20.02 -8.01 -7.01
C TRP A 71 -19.81 -7.75 -5.51
N LEU A 72 -18.66 -7.18 -5.12
CA LEU A 72 -18.36 -6.78 -3.74
C LEU A 72 -19.37 -5.75 -3.22
N GLU A 73 -19.65 -4.71 -4.01
CA GLU A 73 -20.64 -3.67 -3.72
C GLU A 73 -22.07 -4.22 -3.62
N ARG A 74 -22.42 -5.23 -4.43
CA ARG A 74 -23.74 -5.91 -4.40
C ARG A 74 -23.90 -6.92 -3.26
N GLY A 75 -23.06 -6.84 -2.23
CA GLY A 75 -23.14 -7.66 -1.02
C GLY A 75 -22.07 -8.75 -0.92
N GLY A 76 -21.09 -8.78 -1.82
CA GLY A 76 -19.90 -9.62 -1.65
C GLY A 76 -19.16 -9.32 -0.36
N TYR A 77 -19.03 -8.04 0.03
CA TYR A 77 -18.45 -7.64 1.32
C TYR A 77 -19.14 -8.31 2.51
N ARG A 78 -20.48 -8.26 2.56
CA ARG A 78 -21.27 -8.89 3.62
C ARG A 78 -21.08 -10.41 3.67
N ARG A 79 -20.96 -11.07 2.51
CA ARG A 79 -20.73 -12.52 2.43
C ARG A 79 -19.33 -12.90 2.93
N LEU A 80 -18.36 -12.03 2.72
CA LEU A 80 -16.97 -12.24 3.15
C LEU A 80 -16.70 -11.77 4.60
N GLY A 81 -17.68 -11.12 5.24
CA GLY A 81 -17.49 -10.50 6.56
C GLY A 81 -16.47 -9.35 6.54
N ALA A 82 -16.30 -8.70 5.39
CA ALA A 82 -15.34 -7.63 5.18
C ALA A 82 -16.01 -6.26 5.26
N ASP A 83 -15.30 -5.26 5.78
CA ASP A 83 -15.79 -3.88 5.84
C ASP A 83 -15.78 -3.23 4.44
N PRO A 84 -16.95 -2.84 3.89
CA PRO A 84 -17.04 -2.17 2.60
C PRO A 84 -16.36 -0.79 2.58
N THR A 85 -16.17 -0.14 3.73
CA THR A 85 -15.58 1.21 3.78
C THR A 85 -14.05 1.20 3.66
N GLY A 86 -13.42 0.05 3.92
CA GLY A 86 -11.97 -0.11 3.93
C GLY A 86 -11.30 -0.13 2.55
N GLY A 87 -12.05 -0.16 1.44
CA GLY A 87 -11.50 -0.30 0.09
C GLY A 87 -10.46 0.77 -0.29
N GLY A 88 -10.68 2.02 0.12
CA GLY A 88 -9.72 3.12 -0.09
C GLY A 88 -8.42 2.92 0.69
N THR A 89 -8.53 2.59 1.98
CA THR A 89 -7.39 2.32 2.86
C THR A 89 -6.61 1.08 2.40
N ALA A 90 -7.30 0.03 1.99
CA ALA A 90 -6.70 -1.20 1.46
C ALA A 90 -5.85 -0.89 0.22
N ALA A 91 -6.38 -0.12 -0.74
CA ALA A 91 -5.65 0.27 -1.94
C ALA A 91 -4.41 1.11 -1.61
N LEU A 92 -4.55 2.10 -0.72
CA LEU A 92 -3.45 2.95 -0.30
C LEU A 92 -2.32 2.13 0.35
N LEU A 93 -2.66 1.23 1.27
CA LEU A 93 -1.72 0.34 1.92
C LEU A 93 -1.06 -0.62 0.92
N ALA A 94 -1.84 -1.25 0.05
CA ALA A 94 -1.35 -2.28 -0.87
C ALA A 94 -0.46 -1.74 -1.98
N VAL A 95 -0.83 -0.60 -2.58
CA VAL A 95 -0.18 -0.06 -3.79
C VAL A 95 0.99 0.85 -3.41
N VAL A 96 0.84 1.60 -2.32
CA VAL A 96 1.80 2.66 -1.95
C VAL A 96 2.52 2.30 -0.66
N SER A 97 1.79 2.25 0.46
CA SER A 97 2.45 2.33 1.76
C SER A 97 3.27 1.09 2.10
N LEU A 98 2.69 -0.11 1.98
CA LEU A 98 3.40 -1.34 2.31
C LEU A 98 4.60 -1.58 1.39
N PRO A 99 4.48 -1.58 0.05
CA PRO A 99 5.63 -1.80 -0.85
C PRO A 99 6.77 -0.81 -0.65
N LEU A 100 6.46 0.45 -0.32
CA LEU A 100 7.48 1.46 -0.06
C LEU A 100 8.10 1.32 1.34
N SER A 101 7.32 1.00 2.37
CA SER A 101 7.81 0.86 3.76
C SER A 101 8.83 -0.27 3.96
N VAL A 102 8.82 -1.24 3.04
CA VAL A 102 9.67 -2.43 3.00
C VAL A 102 10.78 -2.33 1.93
N LEU A 103 10.85 -1.21 1.22
CA LEU A 103 11.82 -1.01 0.15
C LEU A 103 13.28 -1.18 0.63
N PRO A 104 13.70 -0.69 1.81
CA PRO A 104 15.05 -0.94 2.32
C PRO A 104 15.35 -2.44 2.49
N VAL A 105 14.38 -3.24 2.92
CA VAL A 105 14.52 -4.70 2.98
C VAL A 105 14.70 -5.28 1.57
N GLY A 106 13.93 -4.79 0.59
CA GLY A 106 14.11 -5.16 -0.80
C GLY A 106 15.53 -4.88 -1.32
N ILE A 107 16.11 -3.73 -0.97
CA ILE A 107 17.49 -3.36 -1.31
C ILE A 107 18.48 -4.35 -0.67
N VAL A 108 18.29 -4.69 0.61
CA VAL A 108 19.14 -5.68 1.29
C VAL A 108 19.12 -7.01 0.52
N ILE A 109 17.94 -7.55 0.23
CA ILE A 109 17.84 -8.86 -0.41
C ILE A 109 18.37 -8.83 -1.85
N ALA A 110 18.14 -7.74 -2.58
CA ALA A 110 18.70 -7.54 -3.92
C ALA A 110 20.24 -7.47 -3.89
N SER A 111 20.81 -6.77 -2.91
CA SER A 111 22.27 -6.62 -2.76
C SER A 111 22.96 -7.95 -2.41
N LEU A 112 22.24 -8.86 -1.76
CA LEU A 112 22.74 -10.21 -1.46
C LEU A 112 22.64 -11.17 -2.67
N GLY A 113 22.22 -10.69 -3.85
CA GLY A 113 22.06 -11.51 -5.06
C GLY A 113 20.97 -12.58 -4.94
N ALA A 114 20.11 -12.47 -3.93
CA ALA A 114 19.26 -13.56 -3.48
C ALA A 114 17.81 -13.48 -3.99
N LEU A 115 17.39 -12.39 -4.62
CA LEU A 115 16.02 -12.24 -5.12
C LEU A 115 15.95 -12.39 -6.65
N PRO A 116 15.44 -13.53 -7.17
CA PRO A 116 15.01 -13.60 -8.55
C PRO A 116 13.98 -12.49 -8.83
N ALA A 117 14.08 -11.83 -9.98
CA ALA A 117 13.09 -10.82 -10.42
C ALA A 117 11.65 -11.38 -10.40
N ALA A 118 11.50 -12.70 -10.56
CA ALA A 118 10.24 -13.43 -10.44
C ALA A 118 9.55 -13.29 -9.06
N LEU A 119 10.29 -13.04 -7.98
CA LEU A 119 9.73 -12.91 -6.62
C LEU A 119 9.11 -11.54 -6.33
N VAL A 120 9.36 -10.53 -7.17
CA VAL A 120 8.82 -9.17 -6.98
C VAL A 120 7.29 -9.16 -7.06
N ASN A 121 6.68 -9.87 -8.01
CA ASN A 121 5.22 -9.90 -8.14
C ASN A 121 4.54 -10.67 -6.97
N PRO A 122 4.99 -11.88 -6.57
CA PRO A 122 4.52 -12.54 -5.35
C PRO A 122 4.65 -11.70 -4.10
N PHE A 123 5.74 -10.94 -3.97
CA PHE A 123 5.93 -10.03 -2.85
C PHE A 123 4.85 -8.95 -2.80
N LEU A 124 4.58 -8.30 -3.94
CA LEU A 124 3.52 -7.28 -4.04
C LEU A 124 2.13 -7.86 -3.79
N LEU A 125 1.87 -9.11 -4.19
CA LEU A 125 0.66 -9.84 -3.84
C LEU A 125 0.57 -10.12 -2.32
N GLY A 126 1.70 -10.40 -1.67
CA GLY A 126 1.79 -10.48 -0.22
C GLY A 126 1.43 -9.15 0.46
N CYS A 127 1.92 -8.02 -0.05
CA CYS A 127 1.53 -6.69 0.42
C CYS A 127 0.02 -6.45 0.26
N VAL A 128 -0.57 -6.84 -0.87
CA VAL A 128 -2.04 -6.79 -1.08
C VAL A 128 -2.77 -7.60 -0.02
N ALA A 129 -2.36 -8.84 0.24
CA ALA A 129 -3.02 -9.71 1.22
C ALA A 129 -2.97 -9.10 2.64
N ILE A 130 -1.82 -8.58 3.05
CA ILE A 130 -1.65 -7.90 4.34
C ILE A 130 -2.50 -6.63 4.41
N ALA A 131 -2.49 -5.81 3.36
CA ALA A 131 -3.30 -4.59 3.28
C ALA A 131 -4.81 -4.87 3.37
N CYS A 132 -5.29 -5.91 2.67
CA CYS A 132 -6.68 -6.35 2.76
C CYS A 132 -7.04 -6.79 4.18
N TRP A 133 -6.18 -7.57 4.83
CA TRP A 133 -6.40 -7.98 6.21
C TRP A 133 -6.43 -6.78 7.17
N LEU A 134 -5.48 -5.85 7.02
CA LEU A 134 -5.39 -4.64 7.82
C LEU A 134 -6.63 -3.76 7.68
N ALA A 135 -7.09 -3.52 6.45
CA ALA A 135 -8.13 -2.54 6.16
C ALA A 135 -9.55 -3.09 6.10
N LEU A 136 -9.74 -4.37 5.73
CA LEU A 136 -11.08 -4.95 5.54
C LEU A 136 -11.52 -5.87 6.69
N TYR A 137 -10.59 -6.31 7.54
CA TYR A 137 -10.82 -7.25 8.63
C TYR A 137 -10.38 -6.70 10.00
N ASP A 138 -10.47 -5.38 10.17
CA ASP A 138 -10.11 -4.65 11.39
C ASP A 138 -8.68 -4.90 11.89
N GLY A 139 -7.76 -5.32 11.01
CA GLY A 139 -6.38 -5.61 11.40
C GLY A 139 -5.64 -4.38 11.93
N LEU A 140 -5.96 -3.18 11.42
CA LEU A 140 -5.46 -1.91 11.97
C LEU A 140 -5.90 -1.72 13.42
N ASP A 141 -7.19 -1.84 13.71
CA ASP A 141 -7.74 -1.65 15.05
C ASP A 141 -7.22 -2.71 16.03
N ARG A 142 -7.09 -3.97 15.57
CA ARG A 142 -6.55 -5.08 16.38
C ARG A 142 -5.08 -4.87 16.78
N LEU A 143 -4.33 -4.15 15.97
CA LEU A 143 -2.92 -3.85 16.22
C LEU A 143 -2.72 -2.45 16.82
N ASP A 144 -3.80 -1.70 17.07
CA ASP A 144 -3.78 -0.28 17.48
C ASP A 144 -2.90 0.57 16.54
N LEU A 145 -3.05 0.34 15.24
CA LEU A 145 -2.30 1.00 14.18
C LEU A 145 -3.19 1.94 13.36
N GLU A 146 -2.60 3.04 12.90
CA GLU A 146 -3.24 3.96 11.97
C GLU A 146 -2.65 3.82 10.56
N SER A 147 -3.47 4.04 9.53
CA SER A 147 -2.99 4.08 8.14
C SER A 147 -1.95 5.19 7.90
N SER A 148 -2.01 6.27 8.69
CA SER A 148 -1.07 7.40 8.70
C SER A 148 0.36 6.94 9.01
N GLN A 149 0.54 5.98 9.91
CA GLN A 149 1.85 5.44 10.30
C GLN A 149 2.53 4.74 9.11
N PHE A 150 1.75 4.02 8.30
CA PHE A 150 2.28 3.38 7.10
C PHE A 150 2.70 4.40 6.02
N LEU A 151 1.98 5.52 5.88
CA LEU A 151 2.39 6.61 4.99
C LEU A 151 3.69 7.27 5.47
N VAL A 152 3.81 7.50 6.77
CA VAL A 152 5.06 8.01 7.37
C VAL A 152 6.20 7.02 7.14
N ALA A 153 5.96 5.72 7.34
CA ALA A 153 6.95 4.68 7.08
C ALA A 153 7.39 4.68 5.61
N ALA A 154 6.46 4.76 4.67
CA ALA A 154 6.75 4.85 3.24
C ALA A 154 7.56 6.11 2.88
N ALA A 155 7.17 7.28 3.39
CA ALA A 155 7.89 8.53 3.15
C ALA A 155 9.31 8.49 3.70
N LEU A 156 9.49 7.96 4.92
CA LEU A 156 10.82 7.76 5.52
C LEU A 156 11.64 6.77 4.70
N ALA A 157 11.07 5.65 4.28
CA ALA A 157 11.76 4.65 3.46
C ALA A 157 12.26 5.22 2.11
N CYS A 158 11.52 6.14 1.50
CA CYS A 158 11.91 6.81 0.26
C CYS A 158 12.94 7.95 0.44
N CYS A 159 13.06 8.52 1.64
CA CYS A 159 13.94 9.65 1.93
C CYS A 159 15.41 9.46 1.45
N PRO A 160 16.11 8.35 1.77
CA PRO A 160 17.49 8.15 1.31
C PRO A 160 17.59 8.04 -0.21
N LEU A 161 16.60 7.43 -0.89
CA LEU A 161 16.59 7.36 -2.35
C LEU A 161 16.46 8.75 -2.98
N LEU A 162 15.56 9.58 -2.43
CA LEU A 162 15.41 10.96 -2.88
C LEU A 162 16.68 11.78 -2.62
N ALA A 163 17.31 11.60 -1.46
CA ALA A 163 18.57 12.27 -1.14
C ALA A 163 19.69 11.90 -2.12
N VAL A 164 19.82 10.60 -2.46
CA VAL A 164 20.78 10.13 -3.46
C VAL A 164 20.47 10.69 -4.85
N ALA A 165 19.20 10.67 -5.27
CA ALA A 165 18.80 11.22 -6.57
C ALA A 165 19.07 12.73 -6.68
N VAL A 166 18.80 13.49 -5.61
CA VAL A 166 19.11 14.93 -5.55
C VAL A 166 20.62 15.17 -5.56
N ALA A 167 21.39 14.40 -4.80
CA ALA A 167 22.85 14.52 -4.80
C ALA A 167 23.44 14.20 -6.18
N ASP A 168 22.96 13.15 -6.85
CA ASP A 168 23.38 12.82 -8.20
C ASP A 168 23.04 13.93 -9.20
N ALA A 169 21.82 14.49 -9.13
CA ALA A 169 21.41 15.59 -10.00
C ALA A 169 22.23 16.88 -9.78
N LEU A 170 22.66 17.16 -8.55
CA LEU A 170 23.44 18.36 -8.21
C LEU A 170 24.94 18.22 -8.50
N PHE A 171 25.50 17.02 -8.31
CA PHE A 171 26.96 16.82 -8.31
C PHE A 171 27.45 15.87 -9.42
N GLY A 172 26.55 15.24 -10.20
CA GLY A 172 26.92 14.33 -11.29
C GLY A 172 27.63 13.08 -10.81
N LEU A 173 27.14 12.47 -9.72
CA LEU A 173 27.81 11.37 -9.02
C LEU A 173 27.72 10.02 -9.76
N GLY A 174 26.90 9.89 -10.80
CA GLY A 174 26.62 8.63 -11.50
C GLY A 174 27.85 7.88 -11.98
N GLY A 175 28.93 8.58 -12.35
CA GLY A 175 30.21 7.94 -12.73
C GLY A 175 31.05 7.44 -11.55
N ALA A 176 30.98 8.12 -10.39
CA ALA A 176 31.72 7.75 -9.18
C ALA A 176 31.02 6.63 -8.39
N VAL A 177 29.69 6.59 -8.42
CA VAL A 177 28.89 5.57 -7.72
C VAL A 177 29.00 4.20 -8.39
N THR A 178 29.05 4.15 -9.72
CA THR A 178 29.15 2.90 -10.50
C THR A 178 30.49 2.19 -10.32
N THR A 179 31.57 2.93 -10.03
CA THR A 179 32.91 2.35 -9.82
C THR A 179 33.11 1.81 -8.40
N VAL A 180 32.50 2.43 -7.39
CA VAL A 180 32.61 1.98 -5.99
C VAL A 180 31.69 0.78 -5.68
N THR A 181 30.54 0.70 -6.33
CA THR A 181 29.51 -0.34 -6.11
C THR A 181 29.89 -1.74 -6.57
N ALA A 182 31.00 -1.90 -7.31
CA ALA A 182 31.50 -3.20 -7.77
C ALA A 182 32.32 -3.96 -6.72
N SER A 183 32.57 -3.39 -5.55
CA SER A 183 33.35 -4.04 -4.48
C SER A 183 32.45 -4.74 -3.45
N ASP A 184 32.90 -5.89 -2.91
CA ASP A 184 32.20 -6.58 -1.81
C ASP A 184 31.97 -5.67 -0.60
N LEU A 185 32.89 -4.73 -0.35
CA LEU A 185 32.76 -3.71 0.69
C LEU A 185 31.54 -2.81 0.45
N ALA A 186 31.29 -2.38 -0.78
CA ALA A 186 30.13 -1.55 -1.10
C ALA A 186 28.81 -2.30 -0.88
N THR A 187 28.75 -3.59 -1.21
CA THR A 187 27.60 -4.44 -0.90
C THR A 187 27.34 -4.49 0.60
N VAL A 188 28.38 -4.73 1.42
CA VAL A 188 28.25 -4.75 2.88
C VAL A 188 27.77 -3.40 3.42
N VAL A 189 28.35 -2.30 2.96
CA VAL A 189 27.94 -0.94 3.36
C VAL A 189 26.47 -0.68 2.98
N THR A 190 26.05 -1.01 1.76
CA THR A 190 24.66 -0.85 1.32
C THR A 190 23.71 -1.68 2.17
N VAL A 191 24.04 -2.93 2.48
CA VAL A 191 23.22 -3.80 3.34
C VAL A 191 23.10 -3.22 4.75
N VAL A 192 24.20 -2.79 5.37
CA VAL A 192 24.21 -2.21 6.72
C VAL A 192 23.40 -0.91 6.76
N LEU A 193 23.58 -0.03 5.77
CA LEU A 193 22.82 1.22 5.69
C LEU A 193 21.32 0.97 5.47
N ALA A 194 20.96 0.04 4.58
CA ALA A 194 19.56 -0.28 4.31
C ALA A 194 18.87 -0.95 5.51
N ALA A 195 19.54 -1.90 6.19
CA ALA A 195 19.02 -2.52 7.41
C ALA A 195 18.92 -1.52 8.58
N GLY A 196 19.93 -0.67 8.74
CA GLY A 196 19.92 0.42 9.72
C GLY A 196 18.77 1.39 9.45
N TRP A 197 18.57 1.78 8.19
CA TRP A 197 17.47 2.66 7.80
C TRP A 197 16.10 2.01 8.00
N GLN A 198 15.94 0.72 7.68
CA GLN A 198 14.69 -0.01 7.96
C GLN A 198 14.35 0.05 9.46
N THR A 199 15.34 -0.11 10.32
CA THR A 199 15.16 -0.02 11.77
C THR A 199 14.68 1.37 12.18
N VAL A 200 15.27 2.43 11.60
CA VAL A 200 14.84 3.82 11.81
C VAL A 200 13.40 4.04 11.35
N VAL A 201 13.04 3.56 10.15
CA VAL A 201 11.68 3.63 9.61
C VAL A 201 10.68 2.99 10.57
N LEU A 202 10.96 1.77 11.02
CA LEU A 202 10.07 1.04 11.93
C LEU A 202 9.92 1.75 13.28
N VAL A 203 11.03 2.21 13.87
CA VAL A 203 11.00 2.91 15.16
C VAL A 203 10.24 4.24 15.04
N LEU A 204 10.57 5.07 14.05
CA LEU A 204 9.97 6.40 13.94
C LEU A 204 8.50 6.36 13.54
N ALA A 205 8.08 5.40 12.71
CA ALA A 205 6.70 5.29 12.24
C ALA A 205 5.77 4.60 13.24
N PHE A 206 6.26 3.59 13.99
CA PHE A 206 5.39 2.72 14.79
C PHE A 206 5.61 2.80 16.31
N VAL A 207 6.75 3.32 16.80
CA VAL A 207 7.01 3.41 18.25
C VAL A 207 6.56 4.74 18.85
N ARG A 208 6.40 5.78 18.03
CA ARG A 208 5.88 7.06 18.54
C ARG A 208 4.41 6.86 18.92
N PRO A 209 4.04 7.02 20.20
CA PRO A 209 2.63 6.99 20.57
C PRO A 209 1.95 8.10 19.77
N VAL A 210 0.87 7.76 19.06
CA VAL A 210 -0.02 8.77 18.52
C VAL A 210 -0.39 9.64 19.71
N SER A 211 0.10 10.88 19.73
CA SER A 211 -0.19 11.80 20.81
C SER A 211 -1.71 11.92 20.86
N VAL A 212 -2.30 11.32 21.90
CA VAL A 212 -3.75 11.30 22.21
C VAL A 212 -4.21 12.71 22.61
N GLY A 213 -3.65 13.75 21.98
CA GLY A 213 -3.84 15.15 22.32
C GLY A 213 -5.14 15.72 21.78
N GLU A 214 -5.83 15.03 20.87
CA GLU A 214 -7.04 15.55 20.23
C GLU A 214 -8.11 14.49 19.95
N ARG A 215 -8.21 13.43 20.77
CA ARG A 215 -9.50 12.74 20.91
C ARG A 215 -10.47 13.70 21.61
N ARG A 216 -11.04 14.64 20.84
CA ARG A 216 -12.25 15.35 21.27
C ARG A 216 -13.25 14.27 21.70
N PRO A 217 -13.75 14.30 22.94
CA PRO A 217 -14.78 13.35 23.35
C PRO A 217 -15.94 13.47 22.35
N ALA A 218 -16.25 12.37 21.66
CA ALA A 218 -17.29 12.33 20.65
C ALA A 218 -18.70 12.61 21.21
N PHE A 219 -18.84 12.65 22.54
CA PHE A 219 -20.06 13.04 23.23
C PHE A 219 -19.71 13.83 24.51
N PRO A 220 -19.75 15.17 24.50
CA PRO A 220 -19.98 15.90 25.72
C PRO A 220 -21.43 15.63 26.15
N ASP A 221 -21.59 14.84 27.20
CA ASP A 221 -22.73 14.78 28.12
C ASP A 221 -24.09 15.21 27.52
N LEU A 222 -24.81 14.25 26.92
CA LEU A 222 -26.27 14.31 26.83
C LEU A 222 -26.95 13.77 28.10
N GLU A 223 -26.23 13.72 29.22
CA GLU A 223 -26.80 13.50 30.56
C GLU A 223 -27.09 14.84 31.25
N ARG A 224 -27.97 15.66 30.67
CA ARG A 224 -28.70 16.69 31.44
C ARG A 224 -30.11 16.83 30.90
N GLY A 225 -31.06 16.20 31.59
CA GLY A 225 -32.46 16.59 31.49
C GLY A 225 -33.47 15.45 31.53
N SER A 226 -33.55 14.72 32.64
CA SER A 226 -34.81 14.12 33.06
C SER A 226 -35.09 14.56 34.50
N SER A 227 -35.72 15.72 34.63
CA SER A 227 -36.50 16.16 35.78
C SER A 227 -37.95 15.79 35.57
#